data_AF-A0A951E890-F1
#
_entry.id   AF-A0A951E890-F1
#
_cell.length_a   1.000
_cell.length_b   1.000
_cell.length_c   1.000
_cell.angle_alpha   90.00
_cell.angle_beta   90.00
_cell.angle_gamma   90.00
#
_symmetry.space_group_name_H-M   'P 1'
#
loop_
_entity.id
_entity.type
_entity.pdbx_description
1 polymer ?
#
loop_
_entity_poly.entity_id
_entity_poly.type
_entity_poly.pdbx_seq_one_letter_code
_entity_poly.pdbx_strand_id
1 'polypeptide(L)'
;MAEITMAVTSIDSLAPYKVSADLMLELINVTATVEDDPEGASVGTWWVQIIEPPELVKHQPPGGYILDNRQVHMTCAKSAGVSLGDRIKFTIVS
;
A
#
# COMPACT_ATOMS: atom_id res chain seq x y z
N MET A 1 18.17 3.72 -5.64
CA MET A 1 16.81 3.20 -5.47
C MET A 1 15.89 4.33 -5.85
N ALA A 2 14.98 4.10 -6.79
CA ALA A 2 14.03 5.11 -7.24
C ALA A 2 12.88 5.22 -6.25
N GLU A 3 12.37 6.42 -6.03
CA GLU A 3 11.22 6.68 -5.18
C GLU A 3 10.02 7.14 -6.00
N ILE A 4 8.83 6.68 -5.62
CA ILE A 4 7.56 7.08 -6.26
C ILE A 4 6.57 7.51 -5.19
N THR A 5 5.73 8.47 -5.53
CA THR A 5 4.60 8.88 -4.69
C THR A 5 3.31 8.45 -5.35
N MET A 6 2.45 7.80 -4.57
CA MET A 6 1.18 7.26 -5.04
C MET A 6 0.04 7.82 -4.19
N ALA A 7 -1.08 8.13 -4.82
CA ALA A 7 -2.30 8.57 -4.14
C ALA A 7 -3.25 7.38 -3.97
N VAL A 8 -3.88 7.27 -2.79
CA VAL A 8 -4.93 6.27 -2.54
C VAL A 8 -6.17 6.64 -3.35
N THR A 9 -6.58 5.75 -4.26
CA THR A 9 -7.69 5.97 -5.20
C THR A 9 -8.89 5.05 -4.96
N SER A 10 -8.71 3.94 -4.23
CA SER A 10 -9.80 3.08 -3.78
C SER A 10 -9.54 2.53 -2.38
N ILE A 11 -10.62 2.39 -1.61
CA ILE A 11 -10.64 1.67 -0.34
C ILE A 11 -11.90 0.81 -0.30
N ASP A 12 -11.72 -0.50 -0.24
CA ASP A 12 -12.80 -1.47 -0.21
C ASP A 12 -12.76 -2.24 1.12
N SER A 13 -13.87 -2.22 1.86
CA SER A 13 -13.96 -2.97 3.12
C SER A 13 -14.03 -4.47 2.84
N LEU A 14 -13.25 -5.24 3.60
CA LEU A 14 -13.31 -6.71 3.56
C LEU A 14 -14.21 -7.24 4.67
N ALA A 15 -14.64 -8.50 4.50
CA ALA A 15 -15.30 -9.22 5.57
C ALA A 15 -14.38 -9.30 6.81
N PRO A 16 -14.90 -9.09 8.03
CA PRO A 16 -14.10 -9.20 9.24
C PRO A 16 -13.42 -10.57 9.34
N TYR A 17 -12.12 -10.58 9.61
CA TYR A 17 -11.34 -11.81 9.72
C TYR A 17 -11.24 -12.23 11.19
N LYS A 18 -11.71 -13.44 11.50
CA LYS A 18 -11.61 -14.00 12.86
C LYS A 18 -10.24 -14.63 13.06
N VAL A 19 -9.40 -14.00 13.87
CA VAL A 19 -8.06 -14.52 14.20
C VAL A 19 -8.14 -15.52 15.35
N SER A 20 -8.92 -15.20 16.40
CA SER A 20 -9.10 -16.05 17.57
C SER A 20 -10.51 -15.89 18.17
N ALA A 21 -10.80 -16.53 19.31
CA ALA A 21 -12.11 -16.43 19.96
C ALA A 21 -12.48 -14.98 20.31
N ASP A 22 -11.51 -14.17 20.72
CA ASP A 22 -11.70 -12.80 21.23
C ASP A 22 -11.13 -11.72 20.30
N LEU A 23 -10.54 -12.10 19.16
CA LEU A 23 -9.90 -11.17 18.22
C LEU A 23 -10.51 -11.26 16.81
N MET A 24 -11.14 -10.15 16.42
CA MET A 24 -11.65 -9.89 15.07
C MET A 24 -10.86 -8.74 14.44
N LEU A 25 -10.35 -8.93 13.22
CA LEU A 25 -9.68 -7.88 12.45
C LEU A 25 -10.61 -7.33 11.37
N GLU A 26 -10.79 -6.01 11.37
CA GLU A 26 -11.39 -5.29 10.24
C GLU A 26 -10.29 -4.96 9.23
N LEU A 27 -10.37 -5.58 8.05
CA LEU A 27 -9.40 -5.39 6.97
C LEU A 27 -10.01 -4.54 5.85
N ILE A 28 -9.14 -3.81 5.15
CA ILE A 28 -9.48 -3.06 3.95
C ILE A 28 -8.51 -3.42 2.83
N ASN A 29 -9.01 -3.43 1.60
CA ASN A 29 -8.18 -3.36 0.41
C ASN A 29 -7.99 -1.90 0.01
N VAL A 30 -6.75 -1.54 -0.29
CA VAL A 30 -6.37 -0.20 -0.71
C VAL A 30 -5.72 -0.31 -2.08
N THR A 31 -6.18 0.51 -3.02
CA THR A 31 -5.51 0.73 -4.30
C THR A 31 -4.88 2.11 -4.26
N ALA A 32 -3.57 2.16 -4.49
CA ALA A 32 -2.84 3.40 -4.71
C ALA A 32 -2.39 3.48 -6.18
N THR A 33 -2.45 4.67 -6.77
CA THR A 33 -2.06 4.92 -8.15
C THR A 33 -0.92 5.93 -8.19
N VAL A 34 0.05 5.76 -9.09
CA VAL A 34 1.19 6.67 -9.25
C VAL A 34 0.69 8.09 -9.54
N GLU A 35 1.06 9.00 -8.64
CA GLU A 35 0.81 10.43 -8.77
C GLU A 35 2.07 11.16 -9.24
N ASP A 36 3.22 10.81 -8.67
CA ASP A 36 4.54 11.35 -9.04
C ASP A 36 5.55 10.22 -9.22
N ASP A 37 6.26 10.27 -10.35
CA ASP A 37 7.27 9.30 -10.79
C ASP A 37 8.38 10.04 -11.54
N PRO A 38 9.27 10.72 -10.82
CA PRO A 38 10.28 11.58 -11.41
C PRO A 38 11.30 10.82 -12.26
N GLU A 39 11.43 9.51 -12.04
CA GLU A 39 12.41 8.64 -12.72
C GLU A 39 11.79 7.79 -13.84
N GLY A 40 10.50 7.93 -14.12
CA GLY A 40 9.80 7.15 -15.14
C GLY A 40 9.76 5.65 -14.84
N ALA A 41 9.90 5.27 -13.57
CA ALA A 41 10.00 3.89 -13.15
C ALA A 41 8.65 3.14 -13.18
N SER A 42 7.52 3.86 -13.28
CA SER A 42 6.17 3.28 -13.29
C SER A 42 5.76 2.56 -14.58
N VAL A 43 6.65 2.48 -15.58
CA VAL A 43 6.39 1.83 -16.88
C VAL A 43 6.49 0.29 -16.80
N GLY A 44 7.02 -0.25 -15.71
CA GLY A 44 7.21 -1.69 -15.52
C GLY A 44 6.54 -2.27 -14.27
N THR A 45 6.66 -3.59 -14.11
CA THR A 45 6.27 -4.30 -12.90
C THR A 45 7.47 -4.34 -11.93
N TRP A 46 7.32 -3.78 -10.74
CA TRP A 46 8.43 -3.64 -9.79
C TRP A 46 8.04 -4.07 -8.38
N TRP A 47 9.00 -4.64 -7.65
CA TRP A 47 8.86 -4.76 -6.20
C TRP A 47 9.07 -3.40 -5.55
N VAL A 48 8.19 -3.05 -4.62
CA VAL A 48 8.21 -1.78 -3.90
C VAL A 48 8.01 -1.97 -2.41
N GLN A 49 8.61 -1.09 -1.62
CA GLN A 49 8.39 -1.03 -0.17
C GLN A 49 7.84 0.33 0.22
N ILE A 50 6.92 0.36 1.19
CA ILE A 50 6.43 1.61 1.76
C ILE A 50 7.57 2.23 2.54
N ILE A 51 7.78 3.54 2.35
CA ILE A 51 8.67 4.34 3.19
C ILE A 51 7.90 5.37 4.01
N GLU A 52 6.74 5.83 3.52
CA GLU A 52 5.83 6.70 4.27
C GLU A 52 4.36 6.39 3.96
N PRO A 53 3.45 6.55 4.94
CA PRO A 53 3.71 6.98 6.33
C PRO A 53 4.29 5.87 7.21
N PRO A 54 5.07 6.20 8.26
CA PRO A 54 5.76 5.22 9.11
C PRO A 54 4.84 4.19 9.77
N GLU A 55 3.59 4.54 10.04
CA GLU A 55 2.65 3.59 10.65
C GLU A 55 2.29 2.47 9.66
N LEU A 56 2.08 2.79 8.38
CA LEU A 56 1.89 1.79 7.33
C LEU A 56 3.13 0.91 7.15
N VAL A 57 4.34 1.49 7.28
CA VAL A 57 5.61 0.75 7.21
C VAL A 57 5.68 -0.36 8.28
N LYS A 58 5.26 -0.07 9.51
CA LYS A 58 5.27 -1.06 10.60
C LYS A 58 4.38 -2.28 10.34
N HIS A 59 3.35 -2.11 9.52
CA HIS A 59 2.36 -3.14 9.19
C HIS A 59 2.55 -3.73 7.79
N GLN A 60 3.67 -3.42 7.13
CA GLN A 60 3.97 -3.91 5.79
C GLN A 60 4.38 -5.41 5.82
N PRO A 61 3.91 -6.25 4.88
CA PRO A 61 4.39 -7.62 4.74
C PRO A 61 5.87 -7.67 4.32
N PRO A 62 6.61 -8.71 4.76
CA PRO A 62 7.97 -8.94 4.28
C PRO A 62 8.04 -9.01 2.75
N GLY A 63 9.04 -8.36 2.16
CA GLY A 63 9.20 -8.30 0.69
C GLY A 63 8.44 -7.18 -0.01
N GLY A 64 7.44 -6.58 0.65
CA GLY A 64 6.67 -5.45 0.12
C GLY A 64 5.60 -5.83 -0.89
N TYR A 65 5.35 -4.94 -1.83
CA TYR A 65 4.24 -5.02 -2.78
C TYR A 65 4.74 -4.99 -4.22
N ILE A 66 3.85 -5.31 -5.13
CA ILE A 66 4.09 -5.17 -6.56
C ILE A 66 3.42 -3.88 -7.03
N LEU A 67 4.23 -3.01 -7.62
CA LEU A 67 3.76 -1.98 -8.53
C LEU A 67 3.51 -2.64 -9.88
N ASP A 68 2.27 -2.65 -10.34
CA ASP A 68 1.91 -3.14 -11.68
C ASP A 68 0.95 -2.15 -12.34
N ASN A 69 1.19 -1.85 -13.61
CA ASN A 69 0.36 -0.90 -14.37
C ASN A 69 0.09 0.42 -13.62
N ARG A 70 1.14 1.01 -13.02
CA ARG A 70 1.08 2.23 -12.20
C ARG A 70 0.19 2.13 -10.95
N GLN A 71 -0.11 0.92 -10.48
CA GLN A 71 -0.95 0.68 -9.31
C GLN A 71 -0.28 -0.26 -8.33
N VAL A 72 -0.55 -0.03 -7.04
CA VAL A 72 -0.21 -0.95 -5.95
C VAL A 72 -1.51 -1.34 -5.28
N HIS A 73 -1.70 -2.64 -5.10
CA HIS A 73 -2.79 -3.21 -4.32
C HIS A 73 -2.23 -3.71 -2.99
N MET A 74 -2.84 -3.28 -1.89
CA MET A 74 -2.44 -3.68 -0.54
C MET A 74 -3.66 -4.02 0.30
N THR A 75 -3.48 -4.94 1.25
CA THR A 75 -4.47 -5.22 2.29
C THR A 75 -3.88 -4.79 3.62
N CYS A 76 -4.62 -4.00 4.40
CA CYS A 76 -4.19 -3.56 5.72
C CYS A 76 -5.36 -3.55 6.71
N ALA A 77 -5.04 -3.51 8.00
CA ALA A 77 -6.05 -3.31 9.03
C ALA A 77 -6.64 -1.91 8.91
N LYS A 78 -7.96 -1.76 9.08
CA LYS A 78 -8.65 -0.47 9.05
C LYS A 78 -8.08 0.52 10.09
N SER A 79 -7.55 0.00 11.19
CA SER A 79 -6.86 0.78 12.23
C SER A 79 -5.54 1.41 11.76
N ALA A 80 -5.01 1.05 10.59
CA ALA A 80 -3.85 1.70 9.98
C ALA A 80 -4.15 3.15 9.53
N GLY A 81 -5.43 3.55 9.51
CA GLY A 81 -5.83 4.95 9.34
C GLY A 81 -5.75 5.48 7.91
N VAL A 82 -5.70 4.60 6.91
CA VAL A 82 -5.64 4.99 5.49
C VAL A 82 -6.95 5.62 5.04
N SER A 83 -6.85 6.76 4.38
CA SER A 83 -7.96 7.53 3.83
C SER A 83 -7.82 7.73 2.32
N LEU A 84 -8.96 7.95 1.65
CA LEU A 84 -8.98 8.26 0.22
C LEU A 84 -8.23 9.58 -0.04
N GLY A 85 -7.31 9.59 -1.00
CA GLY A 85 -6.45 10.73 -1.30
C GLY A 85 -5.17 10.81 -0.46
N ASP A 86 -4.94 9.90 0.48
CA ASP A 86 -3.66 9.81 1.19
C ASP A 86 -2.51 9.56 0.21
N ARG A 87 -1.35 10.12 0.52
CA ARG A 87 -0.13 9.95 -0.28
C ARG A 87 0.76 8.93 0.40
N ILE A 88 1.09 7.88 -0.32
CA ILE A 88 1.97 6.80 0.12
C ILE A 88 3.23 6.88 -0.70
N LYS A 89 4.37 6.96 -0.02
CA LYS A 89 5.67 7.01 -0.67
C LYS A 89 6.27 5.61 -0.68
N PHE A 90 6.81 5.21 -1.82
CA PHE A 90 7.44 3.91 -2.01
C PHE A 90 8.86 4.04 -2.52
N THR A 91 9.69 3.05 -2.21
CA THR A 91 10.99 2.82 -2.84
C THR A 91 10.93 1.56 -3.70
N ILE A 92 11.56 1.59 -4.87
CA ILE A 92 11.71 0.42 -5.74
C ILE A 92 12.89 -0.43 -5.26
N VAL A 93 12.61 -1.69 -4.97
CA VAL A 93 13.59 -2.72 -4.57
C VAL A 93 13.86 -3.62 -5.77
N SER A 94 14.98 -3.35 -6.46
CA SER A 94 15.51 -4.14 -7.57
C SER A 94 16.16 -5.44 -7.10
#